data_AF-A0A285LGX7-F1
#
_entry.id   AF-A0A285LGX7-F1
#
_cell.length_a   1.000
_cell.length_b   1.000
_cell.length_c   1.000
_cell.angle_alpha   90.00
_cell.angle_beta   90.00
_cell.angle_gamma   90.00
#
_symmetry.space_group_name_H-M   'P 1'
#
loop_
_entity.id
_entity.type
_entity.pdbx_description
1 polymer ?
#
loop_
_entity_poly.entity_id
_entity_poly.type
_entity_poly.pdbx_seq_one_letter_code
_entity_poly.pdbx_strand_id
1 'polypeptide(L)'
;MTGHRNNLERAREIARAYRNALRAVDPERCSKLDEMARQCGQRWIAPTELPPEAVEAALEAILSPRDIAEFWGIPAATLYAWSSKGRLTNRGEPRRPKFLVSEVLAVEAEGRKRG
;
A
#
# COMPACT_ATOMS: atom_id res chain seq x y z
N MET A 1 8.79 -19.85 -2.04
CA MET A 1 8.43 -20.20 -0.65
C MET A 1 7.10 -19.55 -0.33
N THR A 2 6.03 -20.34 -0.27
CA THR A 2 4.67 -19.89 0.04
C THR A 2 4.61 -19.53 1.52
N GLY A 3 4.56 -18.24 1.84
CA GLY A 3 4.42 -17.76 3.21
C GLY A 3 3.06 -18.16 3.77
N HIS A 4 3.06 -19.04 4.77
CA HIS A 4 1.84 -19.37 5.51
C HIS A 4 1.42 -18.14 6.31
N ARG A 5 0.25 -17.56 6.00
CA ARG A 5 -0.28 -16.44 6.80
C ARG A 5 -0.50 -16.92 8.22
N ASN A 6 0.01 -16.18 9.19
CA ASN A 6 -0.23 -16.53 10.59
C ASN A 6 -1.62 -16.05 11.03
N ASN A 7 -2.16 -16.63 12.12
CA ASN A 7 -3.50 -16.30 12.62
C ASN A 7 -3.67 -14.82 12.97
N LEU A 8 -2.59 -14.12 13.34
CA LEU A 8 -2.60 -12.70 13.66
C LEU A 8 -2.81 -11.83 12.41
N GLU A 9 -2.20 -12.18 11.28
CA GLU A 9 -2.41 -11.49 10.00
C GLU A 9 -3.87 -11.61 9.56
N ARG A 10 -4.45 -12.81 9.70
CA ARG A 10 -5.86 -13.05 9.39
C ARG A 10 -6.80 -12.27 10.30
N ALA A 11 -6.49 -12.20 11.60
CA ALA A 11 -7.25 -11.39 12.55
C ALA A 11 -7.20 -9.89 12.19
N ARG A 12 -6.03 -9.38 11.78
CA ARG A 12 -5.87 -7.98 11.34
C ARG A 12 -6.64 -7.67 10.06
N GLU A 13 -6.68 -8.60 9.11
CA GLU A 13 -7.50 -8.46 7.90
C GLU A 13 -8.99 -8.36 8.24
N ILE A 14 -9.49 -9.28 9.07
CA ILE A 14 -10.90 -9.29 9.49
C ILE A 14 -11.26 -8.00 10.22
N ALA A 15 -10.44 -7.57 11.18
CA ALA A 15 -10.67 -6.34 11.93
C ALA A 15 -10.70 -5.10 11.02
N ARG A 16 -9.84 -5.02 9.99
CA ARG A 16 -9.88 -3.95 8.99
C ARG A 16 -11.16 -3.99 8.15
N ALA A 17 -11.61 -5.18 7.75
CA ALA A 17 -12.87 -5.33 7.01
C ALA A 17 -14.08 -4.83 7.81
N TYR A 18 -14.18 -5.21 9.09
CA TYR A 18 -15.22 -4.69 9.99
C TYR A 18 -15.12 -3.18 10.18
N ARG A 19 -13.92 -2.63 10.41
CA ARG A 19 -13.71 -1.18 10.55
C ARG A 19 -14.19 -0.43 9.30
N ASN A 20 -13.84 -0.91 8.11
CA ASN A 20 -14.25 -0.28 6.86
C ASN A 20 -15.77 -0.31 6.67
N ALA A 21 -16.42 -1.42 7.03
CA ALA A 21 -17.87 -1.53 6.99
C ALA A 21 -18.54 -0.57 7.98
N LEU A 22 -18.04 -0.49 9.21
CA LEU A 22 -18.57 0.39 10.26
C LEU A 22 -18.37 1.87 9.94
N ARG A 23 -17.26 2.23 9.30
CA ARG A 23 -16.98 3.62 8.90
C ARG A 23 -18.01 4.16 7.92
N ALA A 24 -18.58 3.31 7.06
CA ALA A 24 -19.63 3.72 6.14
C ALA A 24 -20.97 4.02 6.85
N VAL A 25 -21.15 3.53 8.07
CA VAL A 25 -22.37 3.71 8.88
C VAL A 25 -22.22 4.86 9.86
N ASP A 26 -21.11 4.93 10.59
CA ASP A 26 -20.84 5.94 11.62
C ASP A 26 -19.36 6.35 11.61
N PRO A 27 -18.97 7.29 10.74
CA PRO A 27 -17.58 7.68 10.58
C PRO A 27 -17.02 8.40 11.81
N GLU A 28 -17.86 9.16 12.55
CA GLU A 28 -17.40 9.91 13.73
C GLU A 28 -17.06 8.96 14.88
N ARG A 29 -17.92 7.95 15.13
CA ARG A 29 -17.66 6.95 16.16
C ARG A 29 -16.46 6.06 15.80
N CYS A 30 -16.30 5.73 14.52
CA CYS A 30 -15.09 5.05 14.05
C CYS A 30 -13.83 5.89 14.29
N SER A 31 -13.87 7.21 14.05
CA SER A 31 -12.73 8.10 14.32
C SER A 31 -12.32 8.10 15.79
N LYS A 32 -13.30 8.15 16.71
CA LYS A 32 -13.05 8.05 18.16
C LYS A 32 -12.40 6.72 18.55
N LEU A 33 -12.88 5.61 18.00
CA LEU A 33 -12.28 4.28 18.22
C LEU A 33 -10.87 4.18 17.64
N ASP A 34 -10.63 4.79 16.48
CA ASP A 34 -9.32 4.85 15.83
C ASP A 34 -8.31 5.65 16.65
N GLU A 35 -8.72 6.73 17.31
CA GLU A 35 -7.89 7.49 18.25
C GLU A 35 -7.53 6.68 19.48
N MET A 36 -8.51 6.02 20.11
CA MET A 36 -8.26 5.13 21.25
C MET A 36 -7.30 4.00 20.89
N ALA A 37 -7.49 3.37 19.73
CA ALA A 37 -6.60 2.34 19.24
C ALA A 37 -5.16 2.86 19.02
N ARG A 38 -5.01 4.06 18.45
CA ARG A 38 -3.70 4.72 18.29
C ARG A 38 -3.02 4.98 19.63
N GLN A 39 -3.76 5.46 20.63
CA GLN A 39 -3.24 5.67 21.99
C GLN A 39 -2.74 4.37 22.64
N CYS A 40 -3.40 3.23 22.36
CA CYS A 40 -2.98 1.90 22.80
C CYS A 40 -1.90 1.25 21.91
N GLY A 41 -1.28 2.00 21.00
CA GLY A 41 -0.24 1.48 20.09
C GLY A 41 -0.74 0.59 18.96
N GLN A 42 -2.06 0.43 18.79
CA GLN A 42 -2.69 -0.44 17.79
C GLN A 42 -2.83 0.27 16.43
N ARG A 43 -1.75 0.85 15.92
CA ARG A 43 -1.75 1.62 14.65
C ARG A 43 -2.13 0.81 13.42
N TRP A 44 -2.15 -0.52 13.52
CA TRP A 44 -2.54 -1.41 12.42
C TRP A 44 -4.05 -1.40 12.13
N ILE A 45 -4.90 -0.97 13.08
CA ILE A 45 -6.36 -0.96 12.92
C ILE A 45 -6.88 0.34 12.29
N ALA A 46 -6.18 1.44 12.53
CA ALA A 46 -6.47 2.78 12.04
C ALA A 46 -5.32 3.24 11.13
N PRO A 47 -5.41 2.98 9.82
CA PRO A 47 -4.41 3.46 8.87
C PRO A 47 -4.34 4.99 8.93
N THR A 48 -3.13 5.54 8.81
CA THR A 48 -2.94 6.98 8.70
C THR A 48 -3.68 7.49 7.46
N GLU A 49 -4.68 8.35 7.67
CA GLU A 49 -5.33 9.05 6.57
C GLU A 49 -4.38 10.13 6.07
N LEU A 50 -3.92 9.97 4.83
CA LEU A 50 -3.18 11.01 4.15
C LEU A 50 -4.19 12.03 3.61
N PRO A 51 -3.96 13.34 3.81
CA PRO A 51 -4.81 14.34 3.19
C PRO A 51 -4.74 14.21 1.65
N PRO A 52 -5.78 14.60 0.90
CA PRO A 52 -5.85 14.36 -0.56
C PRO A 52 -4.61 14.86 -1.31
N GLU A 53 -4.09 16.03 -0.95
CA GLU A 53 -2.87 16.59 -1.52
C GLU A 53 -1.63 15.73 -1.25
N ALA A 54 -1.56 15.05 -0.10
CA ALA A 54 -0.49 14.10 0.20
C ALA A 54 -0.68 12.77 -0.53
N VAL A 55 -1.92 12.37 -0.83
CA VAL A 55 -2.20 11.20 -1.67
C VAL A 55 -1.75 11.46 -3.11
N GLU A 56 -2.17 12.58 -3.70
CA GLU A 56 -1.75 12.99 -5.05
C GLU A 56 -0.22 13.13 -5.13
N ALA A 57 0.40 13.81 -4.16
CA ALA A 57 1.85 13.92 -4.10
C ALA A 57 2.55 12.55 -3.95
N ALA A 58 1.94 11.59 -3.24
CA ALA A 58 2.47 10.24 -3.12
C ALA A 58 2.32 9.42 -4.41
N LEU A 59 1.23 9.61 -5.18
CA LEU A 59 1.01 8.96 -6.46
C LEU A 59 1.95 9.48 -7.55
N GLU A 60 2.22 10.79 -7.53
CA GLU A 60 3.16 11.45 -8.44
C GLU A 60 4.62 11.34 -8.00
N ALA A 61 4.89 10.69 -6.86
CA ALA A 61 6.23 10.49 -6.38
C ALA A 61 7.04 9.55 -7.30
N ILE A 62 8.28 9.94 -7.60
CA ILE A 62 9.25 9.12 -8.32
C ILE A 62 10.21 8.51 -7.29
N LEU A 63 10.02 7.23 -7.01
CA LEU A 63 10.68 6.54 -5.90
C LEU A 63 11.57 5.40 -6.37
N SER A 64 12.53 5.01 -5.52
CA SER A 64 13.34 3.83 -5.78
C SER A 64 12.52 2.54 -5.57
N PRO A 65 12.94 1.40 -6.15
CA PRO A 65 12.29 0.11 -5.92
C PRO A 65 12.24 -0.28 -4.43
N ARG A 66 13.24 0.14 -3.65
CA ARG A 66 13.31 -0.11 -2.21
C ARG A 66 12.22 0.65 -1.47
N ASP A 67 12.09 1.94 -1.75
CA ASP A 67 11.11 2.79 -1.07
C ASP A 67 9.69 2.34 -1.42
N ILE A 68 9.43 2.01 -2.69
CA ILE A 68 8.13 1.50 -3.13
C ILE A 68 7.78 0.19 -2.41
N ALA A 69 8.75 -0.70 -2.24
CA ALA A 69 8.55 -1.94 -1.50
C ALA A 69 8.20 -1.71 -0.03
N GLU A 70 8.83 -0.71 0.60
CA GLU A 70 8.58 -0.35 2.00
C GLU A 70 7.18 0.24 2.20
N PHE A 71 6.76 1.16 1.32
CA PHE A 71 5.51 1.90 1.48
C PHE A 71 4.28 1.19 0.91
N TRP A 72 4.42 0.47 -0.21
CA TRP A 72 3.30 -0.19 -0.91
C TRP A 72 3.36 -1.72 -0.89
N GLY A 73 4.41 -2.31 -0.30
CA GLY A 73 4.51 -3.77 -0.13
C GLY A 73 4.76 -4.54 -1.44
N ILE A 74 5.08 -3.86 -2.54
CA ILE A 74 5.41 -4.51 -3.81
C ILE A 74 6.90 -4.85 -3.83
N PRO A 75 7.29 -6.14 -3.90
CA PRO A 75 8.71 -6.51 -3.80
C PRO A 75 9.56 -5.84 -4.87
N ALA A 76 10.75 -5.32 -4.49
CA ALA A 76 11.66 -4.66 -5.43
C ALA A 76 12.02 -5.55 -6.64
N ALA A 77 12.20 -6.85 -6.43
CA ALA A 77 12.43 -7.83 -7.50
C ALA A 77 11.30 -7.86 -8.55
N THR A 78 10.05 -7.72 -8.11
CA THR A 78 8.88 -7.61 -9.00
C THR A 78 8.94 -6.34 -9.83
N LEU A 79 9.32 -5.21 -9.22
CA LEU A 79 9.48 -3.93 -9.93
C LEU A 79 10.59 -4.00 -10.98
N TYR A 80 11.74 -4.59 -10.64
CA TYR A 80 12.82 -4.85 -11.61
C TYR A 80 12.34 -5.74 -12.76
N ALA A 81 11.59 -6.80 -12.45
CA ALA A 81 11.05 -7.72 -13.46
C ALA A 81 10.00 -7.05 -14.36
N TRP A 82 9.21 -6.11 -13.85
CA TRP A 82 8.27 -5.33 -14.68
C TRP A 82 9.01 -4.32 -15.56
N SER A 83 10.02 -3.65 -15.02
CA SER A 83 10.84 -2.72 -15.78
C SER A 83 11.61 -3.42 -16.91
N SER A 84 12.22 -4.57 -16.65
CA SER A 84 12.93 -5.34 -17.68
C SER A 84 12.01 -5.87 -18.79
N LYS A 85 10.73 -6.06 -18.48
CA LYS A 85 9.67 -6.42 -19.45
C LYS A 85 9.03 -5.21 -20.14
N GLY A 86 9.55 -4.01 -19.90
CA GLY A 86 9.01 -2.78 -20.50
C GLY A 86 7.64 -2.35 -19.96
N ARG A 87 7.22 -2.89 -18.81
CA ARG A 87 5.94 -2.51 -18.17
C ARG A 87 6.05 -1.28 -17.26
N LEU A 88 7.25 -0.91 -16.88
CA LEU A 88 7.53 0.30 -16.10
C LEU A 88 8.57 1.16 -16.79
N THR A 89 8.29 2.46 -16.87
CA THR A 89 9.22 3.47 -17.36
C THR A 89 10.25 3.81 -16.30
N ASN A 90 11.52 3.50 -16.55
CA ASN A 90 12.62 3.93 -15.68
C ASN A 90 12.86 5.44 -15.84
N ARG A 91 12.63 6.21 -14.76
CA ARG A 91 12.89 7.67 -14.67
C ARG A 91 14.18 8.00 -13.89
N GLY A 92 14.94 6.99 -13.51
CA GLY A 92 16.26 7.12 -12.87
C GLY A 92 17.40 6.75 -13.83
N GLU A 93 18.56 6.48 -13.25
CA GLU A 93 19.72 6.00 -14.01
C GLU A 93 19.60 4.48 -14.27
N PRO A 94 20.29 3.92 -15.29
CA PRO A 94 20.22 2.49 -15.59
C PRO A 94 20.55 1.56 -14.40
N ARG A 95 21.46 1.97 -13.50
CA ARG A 95 21.82 1.19 -12.30
C ARG A 95 21.08 1.62 -11.03
N ARG A 96 20.31 2.70 -11.10
CA ARG A 96 19.56 3.28 -9.98
C ARG A 96 18.16 3.66 -10.48
N PRO A 97 17.35 2.67 -10.86
CA PRO A 97 16.06 2.97 -11.45
C PRO A 97 15.16 3.66 -10.44
N LYS A 98 14.28 4.50 -10.96
CA LYS A 98 13.18 5.10 -10.20
C LYS A 98 11.90 5.00 -10.99
N PHE A 99 10.79 4.77 -10.30
CA PHE A 99 9.49 4.54 -10.91
C PHE A 99 8.46 5.51 -10.33
N LEU A 100 7.54 5.92 -11.19
CA LEU A 100 6.37 6.69 -10.78
C LEU A 100 5.41 5.76 -10.04
N VAL A 101 4.97 6.16 -8.84
CA VAL A 101 4.10 5.31 -8.00
C VAL A 101 2.78 5.00 -8.68
N SER A 102 2.13 5.98 -9.32
CA SER A 102 0.87 5.77 -10.04
C SER A 102 0.97 4.72 -11.15
N GLU A 103 2.07 4.71 -11.91
CA GLU A 103 2.36 3.70 -12.95
C GLU A 103 2.54 2.30 -12.35
N VAL A 104 3.27 2.20 -11.23
CA VAL A 104 3.47 0.93 -10.52
C VAL A 104 2.15 0.33 -10.04
N LEU A 105 1.29 1.15 -9.44
CA LEU A 105 -0.01 0.71 -8.93
C LEU A 105 -0.96 0.32 -10.08
N ALA A 106 -0.89 1.00 -11.22
CA ALA A 106 -1.65 0.61 -12.42
C ALA A 106 -1.23 -0.78 -12.92
N VAL A 107 0.07 -1.03 -13.06
CA VAL A 107 0.62 -2.33 -13.49
C VAL A 107 0.26 -3.46 -12.52
N GLU A 108 0.27 -3.18 -11.22
CA GLU A 108 -0.14 -4.12 -10.19
C GLU A 108 -1.64 -4.45 -10.29
N ALA A 109 -2.49 -3.43 -10.42
CA ALA A 109 -3.93 -3.58 -10.55
C ALA A 109 -4.33 -4.38 -11.80
N GLU A 110 -3.64 -4.19 -12.92
CA GLU A 110 -3.80 -5.03 -14.12
C GLU A 110 -3.47 -6.50 -13.85
N GLY A 111 -2.43 -6.76 -13.06
CA GLY A 111 -2.01 -8.11 -12.68
C GLY A 111 -3.08 -8.84 -11.86
N ARG A 112 -3.73 -8.13 -10.92
CA ARG A 112 -4.82 -8.70 -10.09
C ARG A 112 -6.08 -9.04 -10.88
N LYS A 113 -6.35 -8.35 -11.99
CA LYS A 113 -7.53 -8.61 -12.84
C LYS A 113 -7.39 -9.85 -13.74
N ARG A 114 -6.17 -10.38 -13.89
CA ARG A 114 -5.85 -11.48 -14.82
C ARG A 114 -5.63 -12.83 -14.13
N GLY A 115 -5.54 -12.86 -12.80
CA GLY A 115 -5.42 -14.08 -11.99
C GLY A 115 -6.71 -14.34 -11.23
#